data_AF-A0A7S2Q7P3-F1
#
_entry.id   AF-A0A7S2Q7P3-F1
#
_cell.length_a   1.000
_cell.length_b   1.000
_cell.length_c   1.000
_cell.angle_alpha   90.00
_cell.angle_beta   90.00
_cell.angle_gamma   90.00
#
_symmetry.space_group_name_H-M   'P 1'
#
loop_
_entity.id
_entity.type
_entity.pdbx_description
1 polymer ?
#
loop_
_entity_poly.entity_id
_entity_poly.type
_entity_poly.pdbx_seq_one_letter_code
_entity_poly.pdbx_strand_id
1 'polypeptide(L)'
;NVDPSMVRVHVCWGNYAGPHHRDIEASKLWPELLRLRARYLSIEGANPRHAHDWEYFGKHIASKFIELDKVIMPGVLDTRSAHVEHPELISQRILQYAKLLGPSRVVASTDCGFATTGKSTVLTEDIVWLKLAALAEGARLARAALMNVGCPAPTSVAYRPTGFRVVVMGETRTAGLRALHEQLASRAWSVNLISPGAGIDAAYGQIAYAIDTPTAVVALGPEEAAFADGVLARLRRDANISRRPFLPFAFGAERRGVVDLGALPSTVEAAEACAEEVAARMQRAMCFDKERLAPSRVAASAPQPPPEQVDVVIVGAGLLGLLAAVQLTRRGFSVAVLERRLIVGGIWSMYANSHSQVNSSEGGYSLKDVLGESGANRDHSTAREMIRDISELAEEVDTSIYCGVSVARVLKEGGKYVVVSKVEGEASRITTSRGVLLAINDRVGTPRPCHWPGQETFKGIVRSGTNDNLADVAWKGKRVVVVGMGAFAIENARTALEHGAEHVTVIVRRHGTVCPK
;
A
#
# COMPACT_ATOMS: atom_id res chain seq x y z
N ASN A 1 5.97 -27.88 30.32
CA ASN A 1 5.54 -27.98 28.92
C ASN A 1 4.87 -26.68 28.49
N VAL A 2 5.65 -25.70 28.04
CA VAL A 2 5.12 -24.43 27.48
C VAL A 2 4.84 -24.65 26.00
N ASP A 3 3.73 -24.10 25.48
CA ASP A 3 3.44 -24.09 24.04
C ASP A 3 4.58 -23.38 23.29
N PRO A 4 5.26 -24.02 22.32
CA PRO A 4 6.34 -23.42 21.54
C PRO A 4 5.95 -22.12 20.84
N SER A 5 4.67 -21.94 20.51
CA SER A 5 4.14 -20.70 19.92
C SER A 5 4.27 -19.49 20.86
N MET A 6 4.42 -19.73 22.17
CA MET A 6 4.63 -18.70 23.19
C MET A 6 6.09 -18.56 23.62
N VAL A 7 7.00 -19.37 23.08
CA VAL A 7 8.41 -19.36 23.49
C VAL A 7 9.27 -18.62 22.49
N ARG A 8 9.98 -17.61 22.98
CA ARG A 8 11.08 -16.93 22.31
C ARG A 8 12.39 -17.27 22.98
N VAL A 9 13.40 -17.64 22.20
CA VAL A 9 14.77 -17.80 22.68
C VAL A 9 15.62 -16.72 22.05
N HIS A 10 16.34 -15.98 22.89
CA HIS A 10 17.31 -14.99 22.47
C HIS A 10 18.72 -15.58 22.61
N VAL A 11 19.53 -15.41 21.57
CA VAL A 11 20.91 -15.90 21.47
C VAL A 11 21.78 -14.70 21.16
N CYS A 12 22.72 -14.43 22.04
CA CYS A 12 23.70 -13.36 21.92
C CYS A 12 25.10 -13.86 22.21
N TRP A 13 26.08 -13.09 21.75
CA TRP A 13 27.49 -13.31 22.08
C TRP A 13 27.95 -12.40 23.24
N GLY A 14 27.01 -11.67 23.83
CA GLY A 14 27.21 -10.84 25.00
C GLY A 14 27.07 -9.36 24.66
N ASN A 15 26.37 -8.63 25.52
CA ASN A 15 26.06 -7.22 25.32
C ASN A 15 27.07 -6.32 26.06
N TYR A 16 28.35 -6.41 25.70
CA TYR A 16 29.42 -5.58 26.25
C TYR A 16 30.37 -5.13 25.13
N ALA A 17 31.06 -3.99 25.32
CA ALA A 17 31.99 -3.44 24.32
C ALA A 17 33.36 -4.15 24.34
N GLY A 18 33.37 -5.48 24.27
CA GLY A 18 34.59 -6.30 24.24
C GLY A 18 35.08 -6.64 22.84
N PRO A 19 36.22 -7.34 22.73
CA PRO A 19 36.81 -7.65 21.42
C PRO A 19 36.11 -8.79 20.67
N HIS A 20 35.28 -9.61 21.32
CA HIS A 20 34.47 -10.69 20.69
C HIS A 20 35.24 -11.69 19.78
N HIS A 21 36.56 -11.71 19.85
CA HIS A 21 37.45 -12.53 19.00
C HIS A 21 37.44 -14.04 19.33
N ARG A 22 36.75 -14.45 20.40
CA ARG A 22 36.61 -15.86 20.83
C ARG A 22 35.16 -16.33 20.87
N ASP A 23 34.29 -15.55 20.25
CA ASP A 23 32.89 -15.91 20.11
C ASP A 23 32.76 -17.25 19.37
N ILE A 24 31.81 -18.08 19.82
CA ILE A 24 31.54 -19.35 19.17
C ILE A 24 30.92 -19.09 17.78
N GLU A 25 31.41 -19.80 16.77
CA GLU A 25 30.88 -19.75 15.41
C GLU A 25 29.40 -20.20 15.37
N ALA A 26 28.55 -19.44 14.69
CA ALA A 26 27.12 -19.74 14.59
C ALA A 26 26.84 -21.14 14.02
N SER A 27 27.70 -21.65 13.14
CA SER A 27 27.62 -22.99 12.57
C SER A 27 27.56 -24.12 13.61
N LYS A 28 28.15 -23.90 14.79
CA LYS A 28 28.11 -24.84 15.91
C LYS A 28 26.84 -24.71 16.76
N LEU A 29 26.24 -23.52 16.78
CA LEU A 29 25.04 -23.23 17.58
C LEU A 29 23.76 -23.70 16.88
N TRP A 30 23.66 -23.48 15.57
CA TRP A 30 22.42 -23.70 14.81
C TRP A 30 21.78 -25.10 14.96
N PRO A 31 22.54 -26.22 14.95
CA PRO A 31 21.95 -27.54 15.16
C PRO A 31 21.19 -27.65 16.48
N GLU A 32 21.68 -27.02 17.55
CA GLU A 32 21.02 -27.03 18.86
C GLU A 32 19.83 -26.08 18.88
N LEU A 33 19.95 -24.89 18.29
CA LEU A 33 18.85 -23.92 18.21
C LEU A 33 17.63 -24.48 17.47
N LEU A 34 17.84 -25.27 16.41
CA LEU A 34 16.75 -25.92 15.68
C LEU A 34 16.00 -26.95 16.54
N ARG A 35 16.69 -27.64 17.46
CA ARG A 35 16.08 -28.63 18.37
C ARG A 35 15.26 -27.99 19.48
N LEU A 36 15.49 -26.71 19.78
CA LEU A 36 14.74 -26.01 20.83
C LEU A 36 13.25 -26.00 20.49
N ARG A 37 12.43 -26.29 21.51
CA ARG A 37 10.97 -26.30 21.42
C ARG A 37 10.41 -24.87 21.53
N ALA A 38 10.89 -23.99 20.64
CA ALA A 38 10.57 -22.57 20.57
C ALA A 38 10.26 -22.16 19.13
N ARG A 39 9.24 -21.31 18.95
CA ARG A 39 8.88 -20.77 17.63
C ARG A 39 9.75 -19.60 17.23
N TYR A 40 10.08 -18.71 18.16
CA TYR A 40 10.81 -17.47 17.86
C TYR A 40 12.27 -17.58 18.29
N LEU A 41 13.19 -17.38 17.35
CA LEU A 41 14.63 -17.33 17.63
C LEU A 41 15.18 -15.95 17.30
N SER A 42 15.55 -15.20 18.35
CA SER A 42 16.24 -13.90 18.23
C SER A 42 17.74 -14.12 18.27
N ILE A 43 18.45 -13.60 17.27
CA ILE A 43 19.89 -13.76 17.10
C ILE A 43 20.54 -12.40 16.87
N GLU A 44 21.80 -12.20 17.26
CA GLU A 44 22.53 -11.02 16.77
C GLU A 44 22.84 -11.16 15.27
N GLY A 45 22.75 -10.06 14.54
CA GLY A 45 23.08 -9.96 13.12
C GLY A 45 23.62 -8.60 12.70
N ALA A 46 23.56 -7.58 13.56
CA ALA A 46 24.12 -6.26 13.33
C ALA A 46 25.56 -6.14 13.83
N ASN A 47 25.91 -6.93 14.84
CA ASN A 47 27.25 -7.09 15.38
C ASN A 47 28.25 -7.32 14.23
N PRO A 48 29.27 -6.46 14.05
CA PRO A 48 30.20 -6.55 12.93
C PRO A 48 30.92 -7.90 12.80
N ARG A 49 31.10 -8.64 13.91
CA ARG A 49 31.74 -9.96 13.90
C ARG A 49 30.84 -11.03 13.29
N HIS A 50 29.55 -10.99 13.60
CA HIS A 50 28.55 -12.02 13.27
C HIS A 50 27.59 -11.58 12.15
N ALA A 51 27.74 -10.37 11.62
CA ALA A 51 26.94 -9.85 10.51
C ALA A 51 27.04 -10.69 9.22
N HIS A 52 28.00 -11.62 9.13
CA HIS A 52 28.13 -12.55 8.00
C HIS A 52 27.35 -13.86 8.19
N ASP A 53 26.87 -14.17 9.40
CA ASP A 53 26.25 -15.46 9.75
C ASP A 53 24.95 -15.74 8.99
N TRP A 54 24.30 -14.69 8.46
CA TRP A 54 23.12 -14.84 7.59
C TRP A 54 23.44 -15.70 6.35
N GLU A 55 24.67 -15.68 5.83
CA GLU A 55 25.05 -16.51 4.69
C GLU A 55 25.05 -17.99 5.05
N TYR A 56 25.62 -18.33 6.21
CA TYR A 56 25.60 -19.69 6.72
C TYR A 56 24.17 -20.14 6.97
N PHE A 57 23.36 -19.27 7.60
CA PHE A 57 21.95 -19.51 7.83
C PHE A 57 21.22 -19.82 6.51
N GLY A 58 21.42 -19.01 5.47
CA GLY A 58 20.80 -19.24 4.16
C GLY A 58 21.24 -20.54 3.49
N LYS A 59 22.53 -20.87 3.54
CA LYS A 59 23.09 -22.07 2.89
C LYS A 59 22.69 -23.38 3.59
N HIS A 60 22.51 -23.38 4.91
CA HIS A 60 22.44 -24.62 5.68
C HIS A 60 21.22 -24.76 6.60
N ILE A 61 20.57 -23.66 6.98
CA ILE A 61 19.58 -23.63 8.06
C ILE A 61 18.18 -23.23 7.58
N ALA A 62 18.08 -22.31 6.63
CA ALA A 62 16.82 -21.71 6.20
C ALA A 62 15.73 -22.74 5.82
N SER A 63 16.07 -23.79 5.07
CA SER A 63 15.12 -24.84 4.68
C SER A 63 14.52 -25.57 5.88
N LYS A 64 15.35 -25.98 6.84
CA LYS A 64 14.90 -26.62 8.08
C LYS A 64 14.05 -25.69 8.94
N PHE A 65 14.37 -24.40 8.91
CA PHE A 65 13.63 -23.37 9.63
C PHE A 65 12.18 -23.24 9.12
N ILE A 66 12.02 -23.34 7.80
CA ILE A 66 10.72 -23.34 7.12
C ILE A 66 9.93 -24.60 7.47
N GLU A 67 10.56 -25.79 7.41
CA GLU A 67 9.93 -27.07 7.74
C GLU A 67 9.44 -27.13 9.20
N LEU A 68 10.19 -26.55 10.14
CA LEU A 68 9.90 -26.58 11.57
C LEU A 68 8.94 -25.47 12.04
N ASP A 69 8.37 -24.70 11.12
CA ASP A 69 7.51 -23.56 11.40
C ASP A 69 8.09 -22.52 12.39
N LYS A 70 9.38 -22.21 12.26
CA LYS A 70 10.05 -21.23 13.12
C LYS A 70 10.01 -19.82 12.50
N VAL A 71 10.14 -18.81 13.36
CA VAL A 71 10.25 -17.38 13.04
C VAL A 71 11.60 -16.86 13.55
N ILE A 72 12.37 -16.20 12.67
CA ILE A 72 13.65 -15.62 13.03
C ILE A 72 13.48 -14.14 13.36
N MET A 73 14.19 -13.69 14.38
CA MET A 73 14.22 -12.29 14.79
C MET A 73 15.65 -11.77 14.69
N PRO A 74 16.15 -11.46 13.49
CA PRO A 74 17.52 -11.04 13.32
C PRO A 74 17.72 -9.67 13.97
N GLY A 75 18.79 -9.56 14.73
CA GLY A 75 19.31 -8.30 15.20
C GLY A 75 19.79 -7.47 14.01
N VAL A 76 19.16 -6.32 13.80
CA VAL A 76 19.49 -5.38 12.72
C VAL A 76 19.99 -4.03 13.24
N LEU A 77 19.99 -3.88 14.58
CA LEU A 77 20.62 -2.78 15.32
C LEU A 77 21.71 -3.33 16.24
N ASP A 78 22.90 -2.76 16.18
CA ASP A 78 23.96 -3.02 17.15
C ASP A 78 23.67 -2.19 18.41
N THR A 79 23.46 -2.88 19.52
CA THR A 79 23.12 -2.27 20.82
C THR A 79 24.34 -1.84 21.61
N ARG A 80 25.56 -2.06 21.11
CA ARG A 80 26.82 -1.69 21.77
C ARG A 80 27.42 -0.41 21.20
N SER A 81 26.82 0.15 20.15
CA SER A 81 27.31 1.34 19.46
C SER A 81 26.31 2.48 19.52
N ALA A 82 26.79 3.69 19.79
CA ALA A 82 25.97 4.91 19.78
C ALA A 82 25.54 5.36 18.37
N HIS A 83 26.14 4.78 17.32
CA HIS A 83 25.75 5.08 15.95
C HIS A 83 24.31 4.63 15.69
N VAL A 84 23.44 5.57 15.35
CA VAL A 84 22.11 5.25 14.83
C VAL A 84 22.29 4.70 13.41
N GLU A 85 21.92 3.44 13.21
CA GLU A 85 22.04 2.79 11.91
C GLU A 85 21.17 3.50 10.87
N HIS A 86 21.68 3.63 9.65
CA HIS A 86 20.89 4.18 8.56
C HIS A 86 19.71 3.24 8.23
N PRO A 87 18.48 3.76 8.03
CA PRO A 87 17.32 2.93 7.70
C PRO A 87 17.51 2.00 6.50
N GLU A 88 18.27 2.41 5.48
CA GLU A 88 18.58 1.53 4.35
C GLU A 88 19.46 0.34 4.72
N LEU A 89 20.41 0.51 5.65
CA LEU A 89 21.23 -0.61 6.15
C LEU A 89 20.37 -1.60 6.93
N ILE A 90 19.47 -1.09 7.76
CA ILE A 90 18.49 -1.90 8.50
C ILE A 90 17.63 -2.68 7.50
N SER A 91 17.12 -2.02 6.45
CA SER A 91 16.35 -2.66 5.38
C SER A 91 17.12 -3.79 4.70
N GLN A 92 18.39 -3.54 4.33
CA GLN A 92 19.26 -4.55 3.72
C GLN A 92 19.41 -5.78 4.63
N ARG A 93 19.63 -5.58 5.93
CA ARG A 93 19.74 -6.65 6.92
C ARG A 93 18.44 -7.44 7.08
N ILE A 94 17.28 -6.79 7.11
CA ILE A 94 15.98 -7.49 7.14
C ILE A 94 15.81 -8.34 5.86
N LEU A 95 16.13 -7.77 4.69
CA LEU A 95 15.98 -8.42 3.40
C LEU A 95 16.90 -9.63 3.22
N GLN A 96 18.05 -9.68 3.89
CA GLN A 96 18.92 -10.87 3.89
C GLN A 96 18.17 -12.12 4.36
N TYR A 97 17.34 -11.99 5.41
CA TYR A 97 16.55 -13.10 5.94
C TYR A 97 15.19 -13.24 5.25
N ALA A 98 14.51 -12.12 4.97
CA ALA A 98 13.16 -12.16 4.42
C ALA A 98 13.09 -12.77 3.01
N LYS A 99 14.15 -12.60 2.19
CA LYS A 99 14.26 -13.26 0.88
C LYS A 99 14.47 -14.77 0.97
N LEU A 100 15.01 -15.26 2.10
CA LEU A 100 15.29 -16.68 2.32
C LEU A 100 14.09 -17.42 2.93
N LEU A 101 13.35 -16.76 3.83
CA LEU A 101 12.31 -17.40 4.64
C LEU A 101 10.89 -16.93 4.31
N GLY A 102 10.75 -15.87 3.53
CA GLY A 102 9.51 -15.10 3.39
C GLY A 102 9.33 -14.04 4.49
N PRO A 103 8.62 -12.93 4.20
CA PRO A 103 8.44 -11.81 5.12
C PRO A 103 7.80 -12.19 6.45
N SER A 104 6.84 -13.13 6.46
CA SER A 104 6.12 -13.50 7.68
C SER A 104 6.94 -14.30 8.69
N ARG A 105 8.08 -14.85 8.28
CA ARG A 105 9.00 -15.58 9.16
C ARG A 105 10.11 -14.69 9.72
N VAL A 106 10.08 -13.38 9.47
CA VAL A 106 11.14 -12.46 9.90
C VAL A 106 10.54 -11.31 10.71
N VAL A 107 11.03 -11.12 11.93
CA VAL A 107 10.70 -9.97 12.77
C VAL A 107 11.98 -9.18 13.03
N ALA A 108 12.08 -7.98 12.47
CA ALA A 108 13.24 -7.13 12.72
C ALA A 108 13.41 -6.89 14.24
N SER A 109 14.61 -7.11 14.76
CA SER A 109 14.93 -7.00 16.17
C SER A 109 16.20 -6.18 16.37
N THR A 110 16.46 -5.76 17.59
CA THR A 110 17.81 -5.39 18.02
C THR A 110 18.65 -6.66 18.21
N ASP A 111 19.99 -6.54 18.15
CA ASP A 111 20.91 -7.63 18.48
C ASP A 111 20.61 -8.20 19.86
N CYS A 112 20.88 -7.39 20.90
CA CYS A 112 20.46 -7.65 22.28
C CYS A 112 19.35 -6.67 22.68
N GLY A 113 18.94 -6.65 23.95
CA GLY A 113 18.27 -5.47 24.50
C GLY A 113 19.26 -4.32 24.69
N PHE A 114 18.78 -3.08 24.82
CA PHE A 114 19.61 -1.89 25.13
C PHE A 114 20.17 -1.84 26.57
N ALA A 115 20.11 -2.97 27.29
CA ALA A 115 20.60 -3.21 28.65
C ALA A 115 20.56 -2.01 29.63
N THR A 116 19.55 -2.04 30.50
CA THR A 116 19.61 -1.50 31.87
C THR A 116 20.34 -2.50 32.78
N THR A 117 21.66 -2.63 32.66
CA THR A 117 22.44 -3.22 33.77
C THR A 117 22.93 -2.06 34.64
N GLY A 118 22.79 -2.15 35.96
CA GLY A 118 23.03 -1.04 36.91
C GLY A 118 24.47 -0.46 36.94
N LYS A 119 25.35 -0.87 36.02
CA LYS A 119 26.74 -0.40 35.87
C LYS A 119 27.14 -0.04 34.44
N SER A 120 26.27 -0.19 33.44
CA SER A 120 26.66 0.01 32.03
C SER A 120 25.47 0.39 31.16
N THR A 121 25.09 1.68 31.17
CA THR A 121 24.32 2.29 30.08
C THR A 121 25.32 2.79 29.05
N VAL A 122 25.64 1.95 28.07
CA VAL A 122 26.49 2.35 26.92
C VAL A 122 25.75 3.38 26.05
N LEU A 123 24.42 3.33 26.07
CA LEU A 123 23.52 4.17 25.29
C LEU A 123 22.57 4.94 26.19
N THR A 124 22.38 6.21 25.89
CA THR A 124 21.37 7.06 26.51
C THR A 124 19.99 6.81 25.89
N GLU A 125 18.93 7.13 26.62
CA GLU A 125 17.55 6.86 26.20
C GLU A 125 17.19 7.52 24.86
N ASP A 126 17.64 8.75 24.63
CA ASP A 126 17.46 9.48 23.38
C ASP A 126 18.06 8.73 22.17
N ILE A 127 19.26 8.18 22.31
CA ILE A 127 19.91 7.37 21.26
C ILE A 127 19.14 6.07 21.02
N VAL A 128 18.62 5.45 22.08
CA VAL A 128 17.78 4.24 21.97
C VAL A 128 16.52 4.54 21.16
N TRP A 129 15.82 5.63 21.43
CA TRP A 129 14.64 6.04 20.66
C TRP A 129 14.99 6.37 19.21
N LEU A 130 16.11 7.04 18.95
CA LEU A 130 16.58 7.30 17.57
C LEU A 130 16.84 5.99 16.80
N LYS A 131 17.46 4.99 17.43
CA LYS A 131 17.68 3.66 16.84
C LYS A 131 16.36 2.94 16.56
N LEU A 132 15.41 2.96 17.50
CA LEU A 132 14.09 2.35 17.30
C LEU A 132 13.29 3.05 16.19
N ALA A 133 13.39 4.37 16.08
CA ALA A 133 12.83 5.11 14.95
C ALA A 133 13.47 4.69 13.62
N ALA A 134 14.80 4.54 13.59
CA ALA A 134 15.51 4.03 12.41
C ALA A 134 15.13 2.58 12.07
N LEU A 135 14.91 1.72 13.07
CA LEU A 135 14.41 0.36 12.91
C LEU A 135 13.04 0.32 12.23
N ALA A 136 12.10 1.13 12.72
CA ALA A 136 10.77 1.24 12.15
C ALA A 136 10.84 1.70 10.68
N GLU A 137 11.67 2.70 10.39
CA GLU A 137 11.86 3.19 9.03
C GLU A 137 12.53 2.15 8.13
N GLY A 138 13.56 1.46 8.61
CA GLY A 138 14.22 0.38 7.86
C GLY A 138 13.31 -0.82 7.58
N ALA A 139 12.45 -1.19 8.53
CA ALA A 139 11.42 -2.21 8.34
C ALA A 139 10.38 -1.80 7.29
N ARG A 140 9.97 -0.51 7.27
CA ARG A 140 9.09 0.06 6.25
C ARG A 140 9.73 -0.03 4.85
N LEU A 141 11.02 0.30 4.74
CA LEU A 141 11.78 0.19 3.49
C LEU A 141 11.91 -1.28 3.03
N ALA A 142 12.18 -2.22 3.93
CA ALA A 142 12.26 -3.64 3.60
C ALA A 142 10.91 -4.19 3.10
N ARG A 143 9.82 -3.82 3.78
CA ARG A 143 8.45 -4.16 3.36
C ARG A 143 8.14 -3.61 1.96
N ALA A 144 8.42 -2.33 1.73
CA ALA A 144 8.21 -1.72 0.42
C ALA A 144 9.03 -2.43 -0.69
N ALA A 145 10.27 -2.82 -0.41
CA ALA A 145 11.09 -3.58 -1.35
C ALA A 145 10.49 -4.96 -1.66
N LEU A 146 9.94 -5.65 -0.65
CA LEU A 146 9.29 -6.95 -0.80
C LEU A 146 7.97 -6.87 -1.59
N MET A 147 7.11 -5.90 -1.31
CA MET A 147 5.88 -5.70 -2.08
C MET A 147 6.15 -5.40 -3.56
N ASN A 148 7.35 -4.88 -3.86
CA ASN A 148 7.82 -4.58 -5.20
C ASN A 148 8.58 -5.70 -5.90
N VAL A 149 8.66 -6.89 -5.30
CA VAL A 149 9.36 -8.03 -5.90
C VAL A 149 8.79 -8.37 -7.27
N GLY A 150 9.65 -8.34 -8.29
CA GLY A 150 9.27 -8.61 -9.67
C GLY A 150 8.31 -7.56 -10.27
N CYS A 151 8.15 -6.40 -9.63
CA CYS A 151 7.44 -5.27 -10.21
C CYS A 151 8.38 -4.55 -11.19
N PRO A 152 7.98 -4.34 -12.46
CA PRO A 152 8.83 -3.67 -13.43
C PRO A 152 9.18 -2.22 -13.07
N ALA A 153 8.32 -1.56 -12.31
CA ALA A 153 8.53 -0.22 -11.76
C ALA A 153 8.07 -0.26 -10.30
N PRO A 154 8.89 0.14 -9.32
CA PRO A 154 8.49 0.10 -7.91
C PRO A 154 7.20 0.88 -7.64
N THR A 155 6.36 0.27 -6.82
CA THR A 155 5.03 0.68 -6.35
C THR A 155 5.13 1.21 -4.95
N SER A 156 4.57 2.38 -4.67
CA SER A 156 4.40 2.79 -3.28
C SER A 156 3.39 1.87 -2.58
N VAL A 157 3.69 1.40 -1.37
CA VAL A 157 2.73 0.64 -0.56
C VAL A 157 1.62 1.54 0.00
N ALA A 158 1.96 2.80 0.29
CA ALA A 158 1.04 3.83 0.74
C ALA A 158 0.89 4.92 -0.31
N TYR A 159 -0.35 5.27 -0.67
CA TYR A 159 -0.64 6.22 -1.74
C TYR A 159 -0.74 7.64 -1.22
N ARG A 160 -0.27 8.58 -2.04
CA ARG A 160 -0.58 9.98 -1.77
C ARG A 160 -2.04 10.26 -2.10
N PRO A 161 -2.67 11.20 -1.39
CA PRO A 161 -4.06 11.58 -1.65
C PRO A 161 -4.24 12.06 -3.09
N THR A 162 -5.36 11.69 -3.71
CA THR A 162 -5.90 12.52 -4.79
C THR A 162 -6.19 13.90 -4.22
N GLY A 163 -5.96 14.98 -4.97
CA GLY A 163 -6.50 16.27 -4.56
C GLY A 163 -8.03 16.24 -4.48
N PHE A 164 -8.60 17.25 -3.81
CA PHE A 164 -10.03 17.32 -3.50
C PHE A 164 -10.57 18.73 -3.74
N ARG A 165 -11.89 18.84 -3.81
CA ARG A 165 -12.59 20.14 -3.83
C ARG A 165 -13.10 20.49 -2.45
N VAL A 166 -13.27 21.77 -2.19
CA VAL A 166 -13.90 22.28 -0.98
C VAL A 166 -15.15 23.05 -1.36
N VAL A 167 -16.25 22.77 -0.67
CA VAL A 167 -17.46 23.58 -0.68
C VAL A 167 -17.67 24.11 0.73
N VAL A 168 -17.55 25.42 0.90
CA VAL A 168 -17.81 26.10 2.16
C VAL A 168 -19.29 26.52 2.18
N MET A 169 -20.03 26.00 3.15
CA MET A 169 -21.43 26.36 3.41
C MET A 169 -21.44 27.53 4.40
N GLY A 170 -21.88 28.69 3.93
CA GLY A 170 -21.83 29.96 4.66
C GLY A 170 -21.03 31.05 3.95
N GLU A 171 -20.82 32.18 4.63
CA GLU A 171 -20.16 33.35 4.07
C GLU A 171 -18.84 33.69 4.77
N THR A 172 -17.81 34.03 4.01
CA THR A 172 -16.45 34.30 4.52
C THR A 172 -16.22 35.80 4.81
N ARG A 173 -17.09 36.40 5.64
CA ARG A 173 -17.06 37.86 5.87
C ARG A 173 -15.98 38.33 6.86
N THR A 174 -15.63 37.50 7.85
CA THR A 174 -14.65 37.85 8.90
C THR A 174 -13.20 37.62 8.43
N ALA A 175 -12.23 38.29 9.06
CA ALA A 175 -10.81 38.13 8.72
C ALA A 175 -10.33 36.68 8.85
N GLY A 176 -10.71 35.98 9.93
CA GLY A 176 -10.37 34.57 10.13
C GLY A 176 -11.01 33.64 9.09
N LEU A 177 -12.23 33.93 8.63
CA LEU A 177 -12.89 33.14 7.59
C LEU A 177 -12.32 33.40 6.18
N ARG A 178 -11.85 34.63 5.89
CA ARG A 178 -11.10 34.90 4.66
C ARG A 178 -9.76 34.17 4.66
N ALA A 179 -9.05 34.18 5.79
CA ALA A 179 -7.82 33.41 5.97
C ALA A 179 -8.08 31.90 5.77
N LEU A 180 -9.16 31.36 6.34
CA LEU A 180 -9.55 29.95 6.13
C LEU A 180 -9.78 29.64 4.65
N HIS A 181 -10.49 30.50 3.93
CA HIS A 181 -10.70 30.34 2.50
C HIS A 181 -9.38 30.30 1.72
N GLU A 182 -8.45 31.22 2.00
CA GLU A 182 -7.12 31.24 1.36
C GLU A 182 -6.31 29.98 1.69
N GLN A 183 -6.34 29.52 2.94
CA GLN A 183 -5.65 28.31 3.39
C GLN A 183 -6.25 27.02 2.79
N LEU A 184 -7.57 26.98 2.56
CA LEU A 184 -8.21 25.88 1.85
C LEU A 184 -7.89 25.92 0.35
N ALA A 185 -7.87 27.11 -0.26
CA ALA A 185 -7.56 27.30 -1.68
C ALA A 185 -6.11 26.94 -2.03
N SER A 186 -5.18 27.01 -1.07
CA SER A 186 -3.80 26.55 -1.28
C SER A 186 -3.65 25.01 -1.21
N ARG A 187 -4.66 24.29 -0.69
CA ARG A 187 -4.63 22.84 -0.43
C ARG A 187 -5.60 22.03 -1.29
N ALA A 188 -6.63 22.65 -1.83
CA ALA A 188 -7.67 22.05 -2.66
C ALA A 188 -7.57 22.49 -4.13
N TRP A 189 -8.15 21.72 -5.05
CA TRP A 189 -8.21 22.08 -6.48
C TRP A 189 -9.11 23.31 -6.72
N SER A 190 -10.17 23.42 -5.95
CA SER A 190 -11.06 24.58 -5.96
C SER A 190 -11.76 24.73 -4.62
N VAL A 191 -12.20 25.97 -4.34
CA VAL A 191 -13.04 26.32 -3.20
C VAL A 191 -14.26 27.05 -3.72
N ASN A 192 -15.44 26.51 -3.46
CA ASN A 192 -16.72 27.13 -3.79
C ASN A 192 -17.43 27.58 -2.51
N LEU A 193 -18.17 28.68 -2.58
CA LEU A 193 -18.96 29.22 -1.48
C LEU A 193 -20.44 29.08 -1.80
N ILE A 194 -21.22 28.51 -0.87
CA ILE A 194 -22.67 28.37 -1.01
C ILE A 194 -23.34 28.94 0.23
N SER A 195 -24.18 29.95 0.04
CA SER A 195 -24.97 30.55 1.11
C SER A 195 -26.23 29.70 1.39
N PRO A 196 -26.61 29.44 2.66
CA PRO A 196 -27.86 28.76 3.01
C PRO A 196 -29.10 29.43 2.40
N GLY A 197 -29.06 30.75 2.20
CA GLY A 197 -30.15 31.53 1.59
C GLY A 197 -30.48 31.12 0.15
N ALA A 198 -29.59 30.39 -0.53
CA ALA A 198 -29.85 29.86 -1.87
C ALA A 198 -30.92 28.74 -1.87
N GLY A 199 -31.14 28.07 -0.74
CA GLY A 199 -32.02 26.91 -0.64
C GLY A 199 -31.35 25.60 -1.09
N ILE A 200 -31.89 24.47 -0.62
CA ILE A 200 -31.29 23.14 -0.80
C ILE A 200 -31.19 22.75 -2.28
N ASP A 201 -32.22 23.01 -3.09
CA ASP A 201 -32.24 22.60 -4.50
C ASP A 201 -31.27 23.41 -5.36
N ALA A 202 -31.09 24.70 -5.08
CA ALA A 202 -30.11 25.52 -5.78
C ALA A 202 -28.67 25.12 -5.40
N ALA A 203 -28.42 24.87 -4.11
CA ALA A 203 -27.14 24.36 -3.65
C ALA A 203 -26.83 22.97 -4.23
N TYR A 204 -27.83 22.09 -4.27
CA TYR A 204 -27.76 20.81 -4.97
C TYR A 204 -27.36 21.02 -6.43
N GLY A 205 -28.02 21.90 -7.18
CA GLY A 205 -27.69 22.15 -8.59
C GLY A 205 -26.24 22.61 -8.83
N GLN A 206 -25.65 23.34 -7.88
CA GLN A 206 -24.26 23.80 -7.97
C GLN A 206 -23.23 22.69 -7.74
N ILE A 207 -23.57 21.65 -6.97
CA ILE A 207 -22.64 20.58 -6.59
C ILE A 207 -22.97 19.23 -7.24
N ALA A 208 -24.18 19.06 -7.79
CA ALA A 208 -24.67 17.81 -8.38
C ALA A 208 -23.87 17.36 -9.60
N TYR A 209 -23.08 18.26 -10.21
CA TYR A 209 -22.20 17.97 -11.35
C TYR A 209 -20.71 18.07 -11.00
N ALA A 210 -20.35 18.31 -9.73
CA ALA A 210 -18.97 18.24 -9.24
C ALA A 210 -18.48 16.79 -9.01
N ILE A 211 -19.14 15.83 -9.65
CA ILE A 211 -19.29 14.42 -9.27
C ILE A 211 -18.07 13.54 -9.49
N ASP A 212 -17.03 14.03 -10.15
CA ASP A 212 -15.81 13.24 -10.40
C ASP A 212 -14.73 13.41 -9.34
N THR A 213 -14.93 14.31 -8.38
CA THR A 213 -13.92 14.63 -7.36
C THR A 213 -14.44 14.43 -5.93
N PRO A 214 -13.65 13.81 -5.03
CA PRO A 214 -13.88 13.87 -3.59
C PRO A 214 -14.07 15.31 -3.10
N THR A 215 -15.09 15.54 -2.28
CA THR A 215 -15.48 16.90 -1.88
C THR A 215 -15.59 17.03 -0.36
N ALA A 216 -14.88 18.00 0.19
CA ALA A 216 -15.05 18.45 1.58
C ALA A 216 -16.21 19.45 1.63
N VAL A 217 -17.23 19.17 2.45
CA VAL A 217 -18.32 20.11 2.71
C VAL A 217 -18.08 20.73 4.08
N VAL A 218 -17.63 21.98 4.12
CA VAL A 218 -17.23 22.68 5.36
C VAL A 218 -18.34 23.65 5.77
N ALA A 219 -19.08 23.32 6.82
CA ALA A 219 -20.11 24.18 7.36
C ALA A 219 -19.56 25.13 8.44
N LEU A 220 -19.81 26.43 8.27
CA LEU A 220 -19.28 27.47 9.15
C LEU A 220 -20.02 27.60 10.50
N GLY A 221 -21.11 26.88 10.70
CA GLY A 221 -21.87 26.92 11.96
C GLY A 221 -23.00 25.88 12.00
N PRO A 222 -23.76 25.81 13.11
CA PRO A 222 -24.82 24.83 13.28
C PRO A 222 -25.93 24.93 12.22
N GLU A 223 -26.32 26.15 11.82
CA GLU A 223 -27.35 26.38 10.80
C GLU A 223 -26.86 25.95 9.41
N GLU A 224 -25.66 26.37 9.02
CA GLU A 224 -24.99 25.96 7.78
C GLU A 224 -24.82 24.45 7.71
N ALA A 225 -24.65 23.80 8.86
CA ALA A 225 -24.42 22.38 8.90
C ALA A 225 -25.72 21.56 8.83
N ALA A 226 -26.82 22.07 9.39
CA ALA A 226 -28.15 21.53 9.12
C ALA A 226 -28.53 21.71 7.64
N PHE A 227 -28.17 22.84 7.04
CA PHE A 227 -28.32 23.07 5.61
C PHE A 227 -27.49 22.09 4.77
N ALA A 228 -26.22 21.89 5.12
CA ALA A 228 -25.33 20.93 4.50
C ALA A 228 -25.91 19.49 4.57
N ASP A 229 -26.50 19.11 5.70
CA ASP A 229 -27.15 17.80 5.86
C ASP A 229 -28.35 17.65 4.90
N GLY A 230 -29.16 18.69 4.73
CA GLY A 230 -30.27 18.70 3.77
C GLY A 230 -29.78 18.53 2.32
N VAL A 231 -28.73 19.25 1.97
CA VAL A 231 -28.07 19.16 0.65
C VAL A 231 -27.47 17.76 0.42
N LEU A 232 -26.73 17.23 1.40
CA LEU A 232 -26.15 15.88 1.33
C LEU A 232 -27.23 14.79 1.28
N ALA A 233 -28.36 14.96 1.98
CA ALA A 233 -29.49 14.05 1.92
C ALA A 233 -30.18 14.08 0.55
N ARG A 234 -30.24 15.25 -0.10
CA ARG A 234 -30.74 15.39 -1.47
C ARG A 234 -29.79 14.76 -2.49
N LEU A 235 -28.48 14.93 -2.33
CA LEU A 235 -27.45 14.27 -3.14
C LEU A 235 -27.52 12.75 -3.00
N ARG A 236 -27.57 12.22 -1.77
CA ARG A 236 -27.61 10.77 -1.51
C ARG A 236 -28.84 10.08 -2.10
N ARG A 237 -29.97 10.79 -2.21
CA ARG A 237 -31.20 10.28 -2.82
C ARG A 237 -31.17 10.27 -4.35
N ASP A 238 -30.29 11.04 -4.98
CA ASP A 238 -30.21 11.05 -6.43
C ASP A 238 -29.43 9.83 -6.93
N ALA A 239 -30.10 9.03 -7.76
CA ALA A 239 -29.49 7.86 -8.40
C ALA A 239 -28.80 8.22 -9.72
N ASN A 240 -29.01 9.43 -10.25
CA ASN A 240 -28.47 9.84 -11.56
C ASN A 240 -27.12 10.55 -11.47
N ILE A 241 -26.55 10.70 -10.27
CA ILE A 241 -25.27 11.38 -10.07
C ILE A 241 -24.20 10.39 -9.62
N SER A 242 -23.00 10.51 -10.18
CA SER A 242 -21.85 9.71 -9.76
C SER A 242 -21.45 10.10 -8.33
N ARG A 243 -21.23 9.09 -7.49
CA ARG A 243 -21.05 9.27 -6.05
C ARG A 243 -19.56 9.25 -5.75
N ARG A 244 -18.90 10.40 -5.63
CA ARG A 244 -17.57 10.46 -4.96
C ARG A 244 -17.77 10.71 -3.46
N PRO A 245 -16.77 10.41 -2.60
CA PRO A 245 -16.92 10.65 -1.17
C PRO A 245 -17.13 12.14 -0.88
N PHE A 246 -18.24 12.44 -0.19
CA PHE A 246 -18.50 13.72 0.45
C PHE A 246 -18.21 13.57 1.94
N LEU A 247 -17.23 14.32 2.45
CA LEU A 247 -16.95 14.36 3.88
C LEU A 247 -17.49 15.67 4.44
N PRO A 248 -18.50 15.60 5.33
CA PRO A 248 -18.98 16.78 6.03
C PRO A 248 -18.04 17.14 7.18
N PHE A 249 -17.75 18.44 7.28
CA PHE A 249 -17.04 19.10 8.35
C PHE A 249 -17.92 20.21 8.92
N ALA A 250 -17.82 20.47 10.21
CA ALA A 250 -18.56 21.57 10.83
C ALA A 250 -17.77 22.20 11.97
N PHE A 251 -18.01 23.48 12.20
CA PHE A 251 -17.57 24.16 13.41
C PHE A 251 -18.66 24.11 14.50
N GLY A 252 -18.25 23.88 15.74
CA GLY A 252 -19.10 24.00 16.93
C GLY A 252 -20.23 22.99 17.01
N ALA A 253 -20.09 21.80 16.40
CA ALA A 253 -21.15 20.80 16.38
C ALA A 253 -20.60 19.37 16.30
N GLU A 254 -20.40 18.73 17.46
CA GLU A 254 -20.08 17.30 17.52
C GLU A 254 -21.30 16.48 17.09
N ARG A 255 -21.24 15.87 15.90
CA ARG A 255 -22.34 15.10 15.30
C ARG A 255 -21.82 13.82 14.65
N ARG A 256 -22.63 12.76 14.73
CA ARG A 256 -22.28 11.45 14.17
C ARG A 256 -22.08 11.55 12.66
N GLY A 257 -20.88 11.18 12.19
CA GLY A 257 -20.54 11.16 10.77
C GLY A 257 -20.10 12.51 10.19
N VAL A 258 -19.95 13.54 11.04
CA VAL A 258 -19.38 14.86 10.69
C VAL A 258 -18.07 15.03 11.45
N VAL A 259 -17.05 15.57 10.79
CA VAL A 259 -15.79 15.91 11.45
C VAL A 259 -15.96 17.29 12.11
N ASP A 260 -15.83 17.34 13.43
CA ASP A 260 -15.83 18.60 14.17
C ASP A 260 -14.47 19.30 14.04
N LEU A 261 -14.49 20.55 13.60
CA LEU A 261 -13.32 21.43 13.48
C LEU A 261 -13.13 22.33 14.71
N GLY A 262 -14.00 22.21 15.72
CA GLY A 262 -13.96 23.03 16.92
C GLY A 262 -14.54 24.43 16.70
N ALA A 263 -13.93 25.44 17.32
CA ALA A 263 -14.40 26.82 17.21
C ALA A 263 -14.02 27.45 15.85
N LEU A 264 -14.83 28.39 15.37
CA LEU A 264 -14.51 29.16 14.17
C LEU A 264 -13.16 29.87 14.32
N PRO A 265 -12.29 29.84 13.29
CA PRO A 265 -10.98 30.45 13.39
C PRO A 265 -11.10 31.97 13.44
N SER A 266 -10.50 32.59 14.46
CA SER A 266 -10.40 34.05 14.61
C SER A 266 -9.04 34.61 14.19
N THR A 267 -8.03 33.74 13.99
CA THR A 267 -6.67 34.12 13.56
C THR A 267 -6.23 33.32 12.33
N VAL A 268 -5.14 33.73 11.70
CA VAL A 268 -4.57 33.04 10.52
C VAL A 268 -4.04 31.65 10.90
N GLU A 269 -3.42 31.53 12.07
CA GLU A 269 -2.86 30.27 12.57
C GLU A 269 -3.98 29.26 12.86
N ALA A 270 -5.09 29.72 13.46
CA ALA A 270 -6.26 28.87 13.69
C ALA A 270 -6.89 28.43 12.35
N ALA A 271 -6.96 29.33 11.37
CA ALA A 271 -7.47 29.04 10.04
C ALA A 271 -6.59 28.02 9.30
N GLU A 272 -5.27 28.14 9.42
CA GLU A 272 -4.30 27.18 8.89
C GLU A 272 -4.47 25.80 9.50
N ALA A 273 -4.52 25.69 10.83
CA ALA A 273 -4.72 24.41 11.52
C ALA A 273 -6.05 23.72 11.10
N CYS A 274 -7.13 24.51 10.93
CA CYS A 274 -8.39 23.98 10.42
C CYS A 274 -8.27 23.45 8.99
N ALA A 275 -7.62 24.21 8.10
CA ALA A 275 -7.41 23.79 6.72
C ALA A 275 -6.51 22.55 6.63
N GLU A 276 -5.54 22.41 7.54
CA GLU A 276 -4.70 21.21 7.68
C GLU A 276 -5.51 20.00 8.12
N GLU A 277 -6.40 20.12 9.10
CA GLU A 277 -7.25 18.99 9.53
C GLU A 277 -8.25 18.58 8.44
N VAL A 278 -8.87 19.55 7.75
CA VAL A 278 -9.73 19.28 6.58
C VAL A 278 -8.94 18.51 5.53
N ALA A 279 -7.75 18.99 5.17
CA ALA A 279 -6.87 18.31 4.24
C ALA A 279 -6.55 16.91 4.75
N ALA A 280 -6.01 16.74 5.95
CA ALA A 280 -5.63 15.44 6.51
C ALA A 280 -6.78 14.41 6.52
N ARG A 281 -8.01 14.85 6.80
CA ARG A 281 -9.21 13.99 6.78
C ARG A 281 -9.61 13.58 5.38
N MET A 282 -9.66 14.54 4.46
CA MET A 282 -9.91 14.28 3.05
C MET A 282 -8.85 13.31 2.51
N GLN A 283 -7.59 13.57 2.84
CA GLN A 283 -6.45 12.75 2.48
C GLN A 283 -6.63 11.31 2.95
N ARG A 284 -6.91 11.09 4.24
CA ARG A 284 -7.19 9.75 4.80
C ARG A 284 -8.35 9.04 4.10
N ALA A 285 -9.41 9.75 3.72
CA ALA A 285 -10.56 9.16 3.07
C ALA A 285 -10.31 8.73 1.61
N MET A 286 -9.30 9.33 0.96
CA MET A 286 -8.93 9.08 -0.44
C MET A 286 -7.72 8.16 -0.59
N CYS A 287 -6.86 8.06 0.43
CA CYS A 287 -5.76 7.11 0.44
C CYS A 287 -6.29 5.68 0.38
N PHE A 288 -5.54 4.83 -0.32
CA PHE A 288 -5.61 3.38 -0.18
C PHE A 288 -4.24 2.87 0.24
N ASP A 289 -4.26 1.80 1.03
CA ASP A 289 -3.07 1.12 1.48
C ASP A 289 -2.98 -0.23 0.76
N LYS A 290 -1.97 -0.38 -0.12
CA LYS A 290 -1.74 -1.64 -0.83
C LYS A 290 -1.26 -2.74 0.11
N GLU A 291 -0.86 -2.44 1.35
CA GLU A 291 -0.60 -3.49 2.34
C GLU A 291 -1.84 -4.33 2.65
N ARG A 292 -3.05 -3.77 2.49
CA ARG A 292 -4.30 -4.55 2.61
C ARG A 292 -4.45 -5.64 1.56
N LEU A 293 -3.71 -5.55 0.46
CA LEU A 293 -3.69 -6.57 -0.57
C LEU A 293 -2.74 -7.73 -0.25
N ALA A 294 -2.09 -7.73 0.91
CA ALA A 294 -1.31 -8.88 1.37
C ALA A 294 -2.26 -9.93 1.98
N PRO A 295 -2.37 -11.13 1.40
CA PRO A 295 -3.16 -12.21 1.99
C PRO A 295 -2.65 -12.58 3.38
N SER A 296 -3.52 -13.14 4.23
CA SER A 296 -3.15 -13.59 5.57
C SER A 296 -2.01 -14.60 5.52
N ARG A 297 -1.90 -15.43 4.48
CA ARG A 297 -0.78 -16.38 4.29
C ARG A 297 0.58 -15.69 4.10
N VAL A 298 0.60 -14.45 3.63
CA VAL A 298 1.81 -13.60 3.55
C VAL A 298 2.10 -12.93 4.89
N ALA A 299 1.09 -12.71 5.72
CA ALA A 299 1.22 -12.20 7.09
C ALA A 299 1.38 -13.32 8.14
N ALA A 300 1.08 -14.58 7.77
CA ALA A 300 1.02 -15.72 8.65
C ALA A 300 2.42 -16.24 8.89
N SER A 301 2.70 -16.52 10.16
CA SER A 301 3.96 -17.04 10.70
C SER A 301 4.54 -18.27 9.98
N ALA A 302 3.79 -18.90 9.07
CA ALA A 302 4.21 -19.94 8.14
C ALA A 302 3.72 -19.69 6.70
N PRO A 303 4.61 -19.48 5.69
CA PRO A 303 4.24 -19.64 4.30
C PRO A 303 3.91 -21.10 4.07
N GLN A 304 2.65 -21.41 3.76
CA GLN A 304 2.29 -22.76 3.36
C GLN A 304 2.58 -22.93 1.88
N PRO A 305 3.21 -24.04 1.47
CA PRO A 305 3.42 -24.30 0.07
C PRO A 305 2.09 -24.56 -0.65
N PRO A 306 2.03 -24.33 -1.97
CA PRO A 306 0.91 -24.78 -2.77
C PRO A 306 0.63 -26.27 -2.55
N PRO A 307 -0.64 -26.70 -2.55
CA PRO A 307 -1.00 -28.10 -2.36
C PRO A 307 -0.48 -28.96 -3.52
N GLU A 308 -0.22 -30.25 -3.25
CA GLU A 308 0.20 -31.22 -4.28
C GLU A 308 -0.95 -31.59 -5.23
N GLN A 309 -2.20 -31.49 -4.78
CA GLN A 309 -3.40 -31.78 -5.56
C GLN A 309 -4.56 -30.85 -5.21
N VAL A 310 -5.28 -30.39 -6.23
CA VAL A 310 -6.39 -29.43 -6.14
C VAL A 310 -7.29 -29.60 -7.38
N ASP A 311 -8.57 -29.25 -7.33
CA ASP A 311 -9.42 -29.31 -8.53
C ASP A 311 -8.98 -28.30 -9.60
N VAL A 312 -8.78 -27.03 -9.21
CA VAL A 312 -8.41 -25.95 -10.14
C VAL A 312 -7.23 -25.13 -9.63
N VAL A 313 -6.18 -25.05 -10.44
CA VAL A 313 -5.08 -24.08 -10.22
C VAL A 313 -5.38 -22.80 -11.00
N ILE A 314 -5.31 -21.66 -10.32
CA ILE A 314 -5.46 -20.33 -10.92
C ILE A 314 -4.11 -19.65 -10.90
N VAL A 315 -3.61 -19.21 -12.05
CA VAL A 315 -2.32 -18.52 -12.16
C VAL A 315 -2.55 -17.01 -12.25
N GLY A 316 -2.18 -16.29 -11.19
CA GLY A 316 -2.34 -14.84 -11.04
C GLY A 316 -3.49 -14.46 -10.11
N ALA A 317 -3.21 -13.64 -9.08
CA ALA A 317 -4.20 -13.11 -8.15
C ALA A 317 -4.62 -11.68 -8.53
N GLY A 318 -4.81 -11.44 -9.84
CA GLY A 318 -5.51 -10.26 -10.32
C GLY A 318 -7.02 -10.38 -10.16
N LEU A 319 -7.76 -9.33 -10.55
CA LEU A 319 -9.23 -9.30 -10.47
C LEU A 319 -9.89 -10.56 -11.04
N LEU A 320 -9.50 -10.98 -12.26
CA LEU A 320 -10.02 -12.20 -12.89
C LEU A 320 -9.74 -13.46 -12.06
N GLY A 321 -8.52 -13.59 -11.53
CA GLY A 321 -8.12 -14.78 -10.78
C GLY A 321 -8.85 -14.88 -9.44
N LEU A 322 -8.96 -13.77 -8.71
CA LEU A 322 -9.71 -13.70 -7.45
C LEU A 322 -11.21 -13.95 -7.67
N LEU A 323 -11.79 -13.32 -8.71
CA LEU A 323 -13.19 -13.53 -9.06
C LEU A 323 -13.46 -15.01 -9.39
N ALA A 324 -12.60 -15.63 -10.21
CA ALA A 324 -12.70 -17.04 -10.54
C ALA A 324 -12.54 -17.93 -9.31
N ALA A 325 -11.60 -17.61 -8.41
CA ALA A 325 -11.39 -18.34 -7.16
C ALA A 325 -12.64 -18.31 -6.30
N VAL A 326 -13.22 -17.14 -6.04
CA VAL A 326 -14.46 -16.99 -5.26
C VAL A 326 -15.59 -17.83 -5.88
N GLN A 327 -15.79 -17.71 -7.19
CA GLN A 327 -16.86 -18.41 -7.89
C GLN A 327 -16.68 -19.95 -7.89
N LEU A 328 -15.44 -20.44 -8.01
CA LEU A 328 -15.14 -21.87 -7.97
C LEU A 328 -15.26 -22.43 -6.55
N THR A 329 -14.72 -21.71 -5.56
CA THR A 329 -14.81 -22.09 -4.14
C THR A 329 -16.28 -22.14 -3.68
N ARG A 330 -17.10 -21.15 -4.03
CA ARG A 330 -18.56 -21.16 -3.73
C ARG A 330 -19.31 -22.33 -4.37
N ARG A 331 -18.78 -22.92 -5.45
CA ARG A 331 -19.34 -24.12 -6.12
C ARG A 331 -18.76 -25.43 -5.57
N GLY A 332 -17.93 -25.39 -4.53
CA GLY A 332 -17.39 -26.56 -3.86
C GLY A 332 -16.12 -27.14 -4.49
N PHE A 333 -15.48 -26.41 -5.42
CA PHE A 333 -14.17 -26.84 -5.94
C PHE A 333 -13.05 -26.44 -4.96
N SER A 334 -12.06 -27.32 -4.79
CA SER A 334 -10.80 -26.91 -4.18
C SER A 334 -10.00 -26.06 -5.16
N VAL A 335 -9.42 -24.95 -4.69
CA VAL A 335 -8.73 -23.96 -5.52
C VAL A 335 -7.40 -23.56 -4.91
N ALA A 336 -6.38 -23.41 -5.75
CA ALA A 336 -5.10 -22.80 -5.41
C ALA A 336 -4.80 -21.64 -6.38
N VAL A 337 -4.73 -20.42 -5.86
CA VAL A 337 -4.35 -19.22 -6.60
C VAL A 337 -2.85 -18.99 -6.41
N LEU A 338 -2.08 -19.08 -7.49
CA LEU A 338 -0.62 -18.89 -7.47
C LEU A 338 -0.29 -17.49 -7.98
N GLU A 339 0.21 -16.63 -7.10
CA GLU A 339 0.63 -15.26 -7.41
C GLU A 339 2.12 -15.10 -7.21
N ARG A 340 2.80 -14.55 -8.22
CA ARG A 340 4.24 -14.34 -8.17
C ARG A 340 4.64 -13.33 -7.09
N ARG A 341 3.83 -12.30 -6.87
CA ARG A 341 4.13 -11.21 -5.93
C ARG A 341 3.65 -11.54 -4.52
N LEU A 342 4.02 -10.67 -3.57
CA LEU A 342 3.61 -10.78 -2.18
C LEU A 342 2.26 -10.10 -1.86
N ILE A 343 1.64 -9.47 -2.86
CA ILE A 343 0.30 -8.89 -2.78
C ILE A 343 -0.53 -9.28 -4.00
N VAL A 344 -1.85 -9.31 -3.81
CA VAL A 344 -2.83 -9.55 -4.87
C VAL A 344 -3.17 -8.26 -5.63
N GLY A 345 -4.14 -8.32 -6.53
CA GLY A 345 -4.74 -7.15 -7.19
C GLY A 345 -4.25 -6.86 -8.61
N GLY A 346 -3.34 -7.70 -9.15
CA GLY A 346 -2.95 -7.64 -10.56
C GLY A 346 -2.49 -6.24 -11.01
N ILE A 347 -3.10 -5.72 -12.08
CA ILE A 347 -2.76 -4.40 -12.64
C ILE A 347 -2.99 -3.24 -11.67
N TRP A 348 -3.97 -3.35 -10.76
CA TRP A 348 -4.28 -2.30 -9.79
C TRP A 348 -3.18 -2.17 -8.74
N SER A 349 -2.63 -3.31 -8.30
CA SER A 349 -1.47 -3.27 -7.41
C SER A 349 -0.18 -2.93 -8.14
N MET A 350 -0.06 -3.09 -9.47
CA MET A 350 1.18 -2.79 -10.22
C MET A 350 1.26 -1.41 -10.87
N TYR A 351 0.19 -0.90 -11.47
CA TYR A 351 0.26 0.27 -12.36
C TYR A 351 -0.56 1.46 -11.86
N ALA A 352 -1.65 1.18 -11.14
CA ALA A 352 -2.53 2.24 -10.66
C ALA A 352 -1.77 3.15 -9.71
N ASN A 353 -1.85 4.44 -10.02
CA ASN A 353 -1.42 5.53 -9.15
C ASN A 353 -2.65 6.01 -8.33
N SER A 354 -2.40 6.94 -7.43
CA SER A 354 -3.42 7.57 -6.58
C SER A 354 -4.60 8.16 -7.37
N HIS A 355 -4.35 8.70 -8.56
CA HIS A 355 -5.33 9.33 -9.45
C HIS A 355 -5.97 8.39 -10.47
N SER A 356 -5.57 7.10 -10.48
CA SER A 356 -6.07 6.15 -11.46
C SER A 356 -7.55 5.83 -11.27
N GLN A 357 -8.25 5.71 -12.39
CA GLN A 357 -9.68 5.42 -12.46
C GLN A 357 -9.98 4.46 -13.61
N VAL A 358 -11.05 3.69 -13.50
CA VAL A 358 -11.55 2.91 -14.64
C VAL A 358 -12.07 3.85 -15.74
N ASN A 359 -11.88 3.46 -17.00
CA ASN A 359 -12.45 4.17 -18.15
C ASN A 359 -13.88 3.73 -18.48
N SER A 360 -14.39 2.73 -17.76
CA SER A 360 -15.73 2.18 -17.93
C SER A 360 -16.71 2.87 -16.99
N SER A 361 -17.96 3.03 -17.42
CA SER A 361 -19.06 3.36 -16.52
C SER A 361 -19.45 2.16 -15.65
N GLU A 362 -20.31 2.39 -14.65
CA GLU A 362 -20.71 1.45 -13.59
C GLU A 362 -20.95 0.01 -14.09
N GLY A 363 -21.62 -0.17 -15.24
CA GLY A 363 -21.96 -1.49 -15.76
C GLY A 363 -20.77 -2.28 -16.36
N GLY A 364 -19.70 -1.60 -16.77
CA GLY A 364 -18.61 -2.23 -17.54
C GLY A 364 -17.48 -2.83 -16.70
N TYR A 365 -17.34 -2.41 -15.44
CA TYR A 365 -16.27 -2.86 -14.54
C TYR A 365 -16.81 -3.13 -13.13
N SER A 366 -17.81 -4.00 -13.03
CA SER A 366 -18.57 -4.24 -11.80
C SER A 366 -18.27 -5.60 -11.16
N LEU A 367 -18.24 -5.63 -9.82
CA LEU A 367 -18.17 -6.83 -8.99
C LEU A 367 -19.46 -7.07 -8.19
N LYS A 368 -20.54 -6.34 -8.54
CA LYS A 368 -21.82 -6.37 -7.82
C LYS A 368 -22.41 -7.78 -7.70
N ASP A 369 -22.23 -8.62 -8.71
CA ASP A 369 -22.71 -10.02 -8.70
C ASP A 369 -22.05 -10.87 -7.60
N VAL A 370 -20.91 -10.45 -7.08
CA VAL A 370 -20.15 -11.17 -6.05
C VAL A 370 -20.18 -10.48 -4.70
N LEU A 371 -20.08 -9.14 -4.69
CA LEU A 371 -19.97 -8.31 -3.49
C LEU A 371 -21.30 -7.63 -3.08
N GLY A 372 -22.38 -7.84 -3.84
CA GLY A 372 -23.70 -7.25 -3.58
C GLY A 372 -23.76 -5.74 -3.83
N GLU A 373 -24.85 -5.10 -3.40
CA GLU A 373 -25.09 -3.64 -3.54
C GLU A 373 -24.04 -2.77 -2.82
N SER A 374 -23.35 -3.33 -1.82
CA SER A 374 -22.23 -2.67 -1.13
C SER A 374 -20.94 -2.61 -1.96
N GLY A 375 -20.72 -3.57 -2.86
CA GLY A 375 -19.57 -3.65 -3.77
C GLY A 375 -19.80 -2.94 -5.10
N ALA A 376 -20.70 -1.94 -5.13
CA ALA A 376 -21.00 -1.18 -6.33
C ALA A 376 -19.82 -0.27 -6.68
N ASN A 377 -18.93 -0.80 -7.53
CA ASN A 377 -18.13 0.02 -8.42
C ASN A 377 -19.03 1.07 -9.06
N ARG A 378 -18.56 2.31 -9.06
CA ARG A 378 -19.32 3.47 -9.50
C ARG A 378 -18.90 3.82 -10.91
N ASP A 379 -19.64 4.74 -11.51
CA ASP A 379 -19.21 5.39 -12.73
C ASP A 379 -17.76 5.90 -12.59
N HIS A 380 -16.84 5.32 -13.37
CA HIS A 380 -15.41 5.57 -13.28
C HIS A 380 -14.79 5.36 -11.87
N SER A 381 -15.06 4.23 -11.19
CA SER A 381 -14.40 3.78 -9.95
C SER A 381 -12.92 4.17 -9.85
N THR A 382 -12.55 4.73 -8.69
CA THR A 382 -11.16 5.07 -8.33
C THR A 382 -10.32 3.83 -8.04
N ALA A 383 -9.00 3.97 -8.11
CA ALA A 383 -8.06 2.95 -7.65
C ALA A 383 -8.33 2.51 -6.21
N ARG A 384 -8.71 3.44 -5.32
CA ARG A 384 -9.09 3.14 -3.93
C ARG A 384 -10.27 2.18 -3.85
N GLU A 385 -11.34 2.47 -4.60
CA GLU A 385 -12.54 1.63 -4.64
C GLU A 385 -12.20 0.25 -5.19
N MET A 386 -11.45 0.22 -6.30
CA MET A 386 -11.03 -1.05 -6.89
C MET A 386 -10.16 -1.90 -5.94
N ILE A 387 -9.24 -1.27 -5.23
CA ILE A 387 -8.34 -1.96 -4.30
C ILE A 387 -9.09 -2.48 -3.07
N ARG A 388 -10.07 -1.73 -2.57
CA ARG A 388 -10.97 -2.21 -1.52
C ARG A 388 -11.73 -3.45 -1.99
N ASP A 389 -12.37 -3.39 -3.15
CA ASP A 389 -13.19 -4.50 -3.65
C ASP A 389 -12.32 -5.74 -3.95
N ILE A 390 -11.09 -5.54 -4.44
CA ILE A 390 -10.09 -6.62 -4.59
C ILE A 390 -9.71 -7.21 -3.23
N SER A 391 -9.53 -6.38 -2.20
CA SER A 391 -9.23 -6.84 -0.84
C SER A 391 -10.36 -7.73 -0.32
N GLU A 392 -11.62 -7.30 -0.49
CA GLU A 392 -12.80 -8.06 -0.07
C GLU A 392 -12.89 -9.42 -0.79
N LEU A 393 -12.64 -9.46 -2.11
CA LEU A 393 -12.56 -10.72 -2.85
C LEU A 393 -11.44 -11.62 -2.33
N ALA A 394 -10.27 -11.05 -2.03
CA ALA A 394 -9.12 -11.81 -1.56
C ALA A 394 -9.35 -12.39 -0.16
N GLU A 395 -9.99 -11.64 0.73
CA GLU A 395 -10.36 -12.09 2.08
C GLU A 395 -11.25 -13.33 2.05
N GLU A 396 -12.21 -13.41 1.13
CA GLU A 396 -13.12 -14.57 1.02
C GLU A 396 -12.39 -15.88 0.65
N VAL A 397 -11.35 -15.79 -0.18
CA VAL A 397 -10.57 -16.95 -0.64
C VAL A 397 -9.14 -16.95 -0.12
N ASP A 398 -8.89 -16.25 0.97
CA ASP A 398 -7.55 -15.97 1.48
C ASP A 398 -6.72 -17.25 1.70
N THR A 399 -7.37 -18.28 2.22
CA THR A 399 -6.76 -19.60 2.47
C THR A 399 -6.40 -20.36 1.17
N SER A 400 -6.85 -19.91 0.01
CA SER A 400 -6.49 -20.47 -1.30
C SER A 400 -5.38 -19.69 -2.01
N ILE A 401 -4.88 -18.58 -1.46
CA ILE A 401 -3.91 -17.70 -2.14
C ILE A 401 -2.48 -17.98 -1.71
N TYR A 402 -1.63 -18.31 -2.69
CA TYR A 402 -0.21 -18.61 -2.52
C TYR A 402 0.62 -17.55 -3.26
N CYS A 403 1.10 -16.57 -2.51
CA CYS A 403 1.97 -15.48 -2.96
C CYS A 403 3.46 -15.87 -2.97
N GLY A 404 4.28 -15.13 -3.71
CA GLY A 404 5.70 -15.48 -3.90
C GLY A 404 5.91 -16.73 -4.77
N VAL A 405 4.88 -17.17 -5.49
CA VAL A 405 4.88 -18.41 -6.28
C VAL A 405 4.84 -18.09 -7.78
N SER A 406 5.94 -18.37 -8.47
CA SER A 406 6.01 -18.24 -9.93
C SER A 406 5.66 -19.57 -10.59
N VAL A 407 4.67 -19.59 -11.49
CA VAL A 407 4.41 -20.76 -12.33
C VAL A 407 5.37 -20.75 -13.51
N ALA A 408 6.18 -21.79 -13.62
CA ALA A 408 7.16 -21.95 -14.69
C ALA A 408 6.59 -22.69 -15.90
N ARG A 409 5.79 -23.74 -15.66
CA ARG A 409 5.21 -24.57 -16.71
C ARG A 409 3.85 -25.14 -16.31
N VAL A 410 2.99 -25.34 -17.30
CA VAL A 410 1.74 -26.10 -17.18
C VAL A 410 1.77 -27.18 -18.26
N LEU A 411 1.67 -28.44 -17.84
CA LEU A 411 1.68 -29.62 -18.71
C LEU A 411 0.33 -30.33 -18.60
N LYS A 412 -0.06 -31.06 -19.66
CA LYS A 412 -1.25 -31.92 -19.65
C LYS A 412 -0.79 -33.37 -19.71
N GLU A 413 -1.10 -34.15 -18.69
CA GLU A 413 -0.66 -35.54 -18.53
C GLU A 413 -1.80 -36.40 -17.95
N GLY A 414 -2.07 -37.55 -18.55
CA GLY A 414 -3.04 -38.51 -18.01
C GLY A 414 -4.46 -37.95 -17.80
N GLY A 415 -4.89 -36.98 -18.62
CA GLY A 415 -6.19 -36.32 -18.47
C GLY A 415 -6.26 -35.26 -17.36
N LYS A 416 -5.14 -34.97 -16.68
CA LYS A 416 -4.97 -33.92 -15.67
C LYS A 416 -3.96 -32.88 -16.14
N TYR A 417 -3.82 -31.81 -15.37
CA TYR A 417 -2.78 -30.80 -15.53
C TYR A 417 -1.73 -30.94 -14.43
N VAL A 418 -0.47 -30.77 -14.81
CA VAL A 418 0.70 -30.74 -13.92
C VAL A 418 1.27 -29.33 -13.97
N VAL A 419 1.17 -28.60 -12.86
CA VAL A 419 1.63 -27.22 -12.72
C VAL A 419 2.96 -27.23 -11.97
N VAL A 420 4.02 -26.81 -12.66
CA VAL A 420 5.36 -26.65 -12.09
C VAL A 420 5.50 -25.20 -11.63
N SER A 421 5.61 -25.02 -10.31
CA SER A 421 5.76 -23.71 -9.69
C SER A 421 7.07 -23.61 -8.89
N LYS A 422 7.51 -22.38 -8.64
CA LYS A 422 8.73 -22.08 -7.89
C LYS A 422 8.42 -21.03 -6.83
N VAL A 423 8.77 -21.35 -5.59
CA VAL A 423 8.89 -20.38 -4.49
C VAL A 423 10.33 -19.85 -4.50
N GLU A 424 10.52 -18.55 -4.27
CA GLU A 424 11.87 -17.97 -4.20
C GLU A 424 12.69 -18.65 -3.11
N GLY A 425 13.92 -19.08 -3.42
CA GLY A 425 14.80 -19.80 -2.48
C GLY A 425 14.51 -21.29 -2.31
N GLU A 426 13.42 -21.84 -2.88
CA GLU A 426 13.08 -23.27 -2.76
C GLU A 426 13.23 -24.05 -4.08
N ALA A 427 13.19 -25.38 -3.96
CA ALA A 427 13.03 -26.28 -5.09
C ALA A 427 11.69 -26.07 -5.81
N SER A 428 11.63 -26.48 -7.08
CA SER A 428 10.37 -26.44 -7.82
C SER A 428 9.36 -27.41 -7.20
N ARG A 429 8.10 -26.99 -7.15
CA ARG A 429 6.96 -27.77 -6.66
C ARG A 429 6.03 -28.15 -7.79
N ILE A 430 5.35 -29.28 -7.61
CA ILE A 430 4.39 -29.81 -8.57
C ILE A 430 3.02 -29.83 -7.91
N THR A 431 2.05 -29.23 -8.59
CA THR A 431 0.64 -29.29 -8.22
C THR A 431 -0.14 -29.96 -9.36
N THR A 432 -0.86 -31.02 -9.06
CA THR A 432 -1.75 -31.70 -10.01
C THR A 432 -3.16 -31.15 -9.92
N SER A 433 -3.83 -30.97 -11.05
CA SER A 433 -5.19 -30.44 -11.09
C SER A 433 -6.05 -30.95 -12.24
N ARG A 434 -7.37 -30.78 -12.12
CA ARG A 434 -8.33 -31.12 -13.18
C ARG A 434 -8.48 -29.99 -14.20
N GLY A 435 -8.26 -28.76 -13.77
CA GLY A 435 -8.27 -27.57 -14.62
C GLY A 435 -7.25 -26.53 -14.21
N VAL A 436 -6.83 -25.71 -15.17
CA VAL A 436 -5.96 -24.56 -14.93
C VAL A 436 -6.59 -23.33 -15.57
N LEU A 437 -6.67 -22.23 -14.81
CA LEU A 437 -7.10 -20.94 -15.30
C LEU A 437 -5.91 -19.97 -15.31
N LEU A 438 -5.62 -19.40 -16.48
CA LEU A 438 -4.54 -18.43 -16.63
C LEU A 438 -5.09 -17.00 -16.52
N ALA A 439 -4.92 -16.36 -15.36
CA ALA A 439 -5.28 -14.98 -15.08
C ALA A 439 -4.04 -14.06 -15.07
N ILE A 440 -3.16 -14.23 -16.06
CA ILE A 440 -1.78 -13.72 -16.05
C ILE A 440 -1.57 -12.32 -16.67
N ASN A 441 -2.63 -11.65 -17.13
CA ASN A 441 -2.61 -10.36 -17.84
C ASN A 441 -1.50 -10.27 -18.92
N ASP A 442 -1.84 -10.66 -20.14
CA ASP A 442 -0.95 -10.57 -21.31
C ASP A 442 -1.05 -9.22 -22.06
N ARG A 443 -2.02 -8.36 -21.71
CA ARG A 443 -2.29 -7.11 -22.44
C ARG A 443 -1.47 -5.92 -21.97
N VAL A 444 -1.35 -5.75 -20.65
CA VAL A 444 -0.52 -4.68 -20.07
C VAL A 444 0.83 -5.28 -19.73
N GLY A 445 1.72 -5.29 -20.73
CA GLY A 445 3.08 -5.81 -20.60
C GLY A 445 3.96 -4.97 -19.66
N THR A 446 5.21 -5.38 -19.51
CA THR A 446 6.18 -4.62 -18.72
C THR A 446 6.37 -3.20 -19.31
N PRO A 447 6.40 -2.14 -18.48
CA PRO A 447 6.84 -0.81 -18.89
C PRO A 447 8.11 -0.92 -19.71
N ARG A 448 8.12 -0.27 -20.88
CA ARG A 448 9.32 -0.17 -21.69
C ARG A 448 10.17 0.96 -21.12
N PRO A 449 11.42 0.69 -20.69
CA PRO A 449 12.32 1.78 -20.35
C PRO A 449 12.54 2.64 -21.59
N CYS A 450 12.31 3.94 -21.45
CA CYS A 450 12.60 4.91 -22.50
C CYS A 450 13.83 5.72 -22.05
N HIS A 451 14.91 5.58 -22.82
CA HIS A 451 16.09 6.43 -22.71
C HIS A 451 16.18 7.26 -23.98
N TRP A 452 16.23 8.58 -23.85
CA TRP A 452 16.37 9.49 -24.99
C TRP A 452 17.81 10.00 -25.11
N PRO A 453 18.34 10.17 -26.33
CA PRO A 453 19.64 10.81 -26.53
C PRO A 453 19.67 12.20 -25.85
N GLY A 454 20.69 12.46 -25.03
CA GLY A 454 20.84 13.73 -24.32
C GLY A 454 20.00 13.88 -23.06
N GLN A 455 19.26 12.85 -22.63
CA GLN A 455 18.41 12.89 -21.42
C GLN A 455 19.19 13.31 -20.17
N GLU A 456 20.45 12.92 -20.05
CA GLU A 456 21.36 13.27 -18.96
C GLU A 456 21.64 14.77 -18.83
N THR A 457 21.45 15.54 -19.90
CA THR A 457 21.60 17.00 -19.90
C THR A 457 20.34 17.72 -19.42
N PHE A 458 19.19 17.03 -19.37
CA PHE A 458 17.94 17.61 -18.93
C PHE A 458 17.95 17.80 -17.41
N LYS A 459 17.87 19.05 -16.97
CA LYS A 459 17.91 19.42 -15.54
C LYS A 459 16.58 19.20 -14.80
N GLY A 460 15.53 18.79 -15.53
CA GLY A 460 14.21 18.53 -14.96
C GLY A 460 14.04 17.08 -14.52
N ILE A 461 12.82 16.76 -14.07
CA ILE A 461 12.45 15.41 -13.62
C ILE A 461 11.99 14.58 -14.82
N VAL A 462 12.57 13.39 -14.99
CA VAL A 462 12.15 12.40 -16.00
C VAL A 462 11.75 11.12 -15.29
N ARG A 463 10.45 10.80 -15.26
CA ARG A 463 9.92 9.61 -14.59
C ARG A 463 8.69 9.05 -15.32
N SER A 464 8.37 7.79 -15.03
CA SER A 464 7.17 7.12 -15.55
C SER A 464 5.89 7.71 -14.95
N GLY A 465 4.84 7.89 -15.76
CA GLY A 465 3.51 8.34 -15.32
C GLY A 465 2.65 7.26 -14.64
N THR A 466 3.29 6.21 -14.12
CA THR A 466 2.59 5.07 -13.51
C THR A 466 3.04 4.90 -12.07
N ASN A 467 2.20 4.25 -11.27
CA ASN A 467 2.61 3.67 -10.00
C ASN A 467 3.14 4.66 -8.94
N ASP A 468 2.56 5.86 -8.90
CA ASP A 468 2.97 6.94 -7.98
C ASP A 468 4.45 7.39 -8.11
N ASN A 469 5.16 7.07 -9.20
CA ASN A 469 6.52 7.55 -9.46
C ASN A 469 6.65 9.09 -9.53
N LEU A 470 5.50 9.78 -9.62
CA LEU A 470 5.39 11.23 -9.65
C LEU A 470 4.76 11.83 -8.38
N ALA A 471 4.55 11.03 -7.33
CA ALA A 471 3.81 11.46 -6.14
C ALA A 471 4.51 12.60 -5.37
N ASP A 472 5.84 12.66 -5.40
CA ASP A 472 6.70 13.71 -4.81
C ASP A 472 6.90 14.94 -5.71
N VAL A 473 6.33 14.95 -6.92
CA VAL A 473 6.47 16.09 -7.83
C VAL A 473 5.56 17.24 -7.41
N ALA A 474 6.16 18.41 -7.14
CA ALA A 474 5.44 19.66 -6.98
C ALA A 474 5.10 20.24 -8.37
N TRP A 475 3.83 20.13 -8.76
CA TRP A 475 3.34 20.52 -10.09
C TRP A 475 3.18 22.03 -10.28
N LYS A 476 2.91 22.78 -9.21
CA LYS A 476 2.61 24.22 -9.26
C LYS A 476 3.66 25.01 -10.05
N GLY A 477 3.22 25.72 -11.09
CA GLY A 477 4.07 26.55 -11.96
C GLY A 477 5.05 25.77 -12.84
N LYS A 478 4.94 24.44 -12.93
CA LYS A 478 5.80 23.63 -13.80
C LYS A 478 5.24 23.60 -15.22
N ARG A 479 6.16 23.54 -16.19
CA ARG A 479 5.87 23.18 -17.58
C ARG A 479 6.17 21.70 -17.75
N VAL A 480 5.18 20.91 -18.14
CA VAL A 480 5.23 19.44 -18.15
C VAL A 480 5.18 18.93 -19.58
N VAL A 481 6.02 17.96 -19.91
CA VAL A 481 5.99 17.25 -21.18
C VAL A 481 5.55 15.81 -20.92
N VAL A 482 4.46 15.38 -21.58
CA VAL A 482 3.95 14.00 -21.53
C VAL A 482 4.25 13.33 -22.86
N VAL A 483 4.97 12.21 -22.85
CA VAL A 483 5.31 11.45 -24.07
C VAL A 483 4.39 10.25 -24.20
N GLY A 484 3.54 10.23 -25.22
CA GLY A 484 2.53 9.21 -25.49
C GLY A 484 1.10 9.75 -25.48
N MET A 485 0.15 8.92 -25.95
CA MET A 485 -1.29 9.27 -26.07
C MET A 485 -2.19 8.11 -25.60
N GLY A 486 -1.73 7.34 -24.62
CA GLY A 486 -2.54 6.29 -23.99
C GLY A 486 -3.40 6.85 -22.85
N ALA A 487 -4.24 6.00 -22.24
CA ALA A 487 -5.07 6.39 -21.09
C ALA A 487 -4.27 7.06 -19.96
N PHE A 488 -3.11 6.49 -19.60
CA PHE A 488 -2.21 7.08 -18.61
C PHE A 488 -1.67 8.45 -19.04
N ALA A 489 -1.43 8.71 -20.33
CA ALA A 489 -0.94 10.02 -20.77
C ALA A 489 -1.98 11.12 -20.50
N ILE A 490 -3.24 10.84 -20.81
CA ILE A 490 -4.37 11.76 -20.54
C ILE A 490 -4.58 11.93 -19.03
N GLU A 491 -4.52 10.84 -18.27
CA GLU A 491 -4.60 10.89 -16.80
C GLU A 491 -3.50 11.76 -16.19
N ASN A 492 -2.25 11.58 -16.62
CA ASN A 492 -1.13 12.39 -16.11
C ASN A 492 -1.23 13.86 -16.55
N ALA A 493 -1.70 14.13 -17.77
CA ALA A 493 -1.94 15.50 -18.22
C ALA A 493 -3.01 16.19 -17.36
N ARG A 494 -4.12 15.51 -17.09
CA ARG A 494 -5.17 15.97 -16.17
C ARG A 494 -4.58 16.22 -14.78
N THR A 495 -3.91 15.22 -14.20
CA THR A 495 -3.30 15.32 -12.87
C THR A 495 -2.35 16.51 -12.78
N ALA A 496 -1.46 16.71 -13.75
CA ALA A 496 -0.53 17.84 -13.76
C ALA A 496 -1.26 19.20 -13.72
N LEU A 497 -2.28 19.37 -14.56
CA LEU A 497 -3.06 20.61 -14.64
C LEU A 497 -3.87 20.85 -13.36
N GLU A 498 -4.55 19.84 -12.83
CA GLU A 498 -5.32 19.92 -11.58
C GLU A 498 -4.45 20.30 -10.37
N HIS A 499 -3.16 19.97 -10.41
CA HIS A 499 -2.18 20.33 -9.36
C HIS A 499 -1.40 21.62 -9.66
N GLY A 500 -1.85 22.39 -10.65
CA GLY A 500 -1.35 23.75 -10.92
C GLY A 500 -0.13 23.83 -11.83
N ALA A 501 0.13 22.79 -12.65
CA ALA A 501 1.08 22.95 -13.76
C ALA A 501 0.65 24.13 -14.65
N GLU A 502 1.61 24.97 -15.01
CA GLU A 502 1.37 26.14 -15.86
C GLU A 502 0.99 25.72 -17.28
N HIS A 503 1.61 24.65 -17.78
CA HIS A 503 1.41 24.17 -19.14
C HIS A 503 1.73 22.68 -19.25
N VAL A 504 0.95 21.95 -20.07
CA VAL A 504 1.21 20.55 -20.44
C VAL A 504 1.34 20.43 -21.95
N THR A 505 2.49 19.94 -22.41
CA THR A 505 2.73 19.58 -23.82
C THR A 505 2.66 18.06 -23.97
N VAL A 506 1.77 17.55 -24.82
CA VAL A 506 1.67 16.11 -25.11
C VAL A 506 2.35 15.80 -26.44
N ILE A 507 3.42 15.00 -26.42
CA ILE A 507 4.15 14.56 -27.60
C ILE A 507 3.63 13.18 -28.00
N VAL A 508 3.04 13.08 -29.19
CA VAL A 508 2.38 11.87 -29.66
C VAL A 508 2.98 11.39 -30.97
N ARG A 509 3.18 10.06 -31.09
CA ARG A 509 3.56 9.43 -32.36
C ARG A 509 2.34 9.14 -33.25
N ARG A 510 1.21 8.85 -32.61
CA ARG A 510 -0.09 8.63 -33.26
C ARG A 510 -1.12 9.33 -32.41
N HIS A 511 -1.97 10.14 -33.05
CA HIS A 511 -3.06 10.81 -32.36
C HIS A 511 -4.13 9.77 -32.02
N GLY A 512 -4.43 9.61 -30.72
CA GLY A 512 -5.53 8.79 -30.25
C GLY A 512 -6.82 9.62 -30.16
N THR A 513 -7.97 8.97 -30.26
CA THR A 513 -9.24 9.62 -29.95
C THR A 513 -9.44 9.64 -28.44
N VAL A 514 -9.64 10.83 -27.89
CA VAL A 514 -10.04 11.02 -26.48
C VAL A 514 -11.53 11.30 -26.48
N CYS A 515 -12.29 10.49 -25.77
CA CYS A 515 -13.71 10.74 -25.53
C CYS A 515 -13.88 11.34 -24.13
N PRO A 516 -14.82 12.28 -23.93
CA PRO A 516 -15.30 12.61 -22.60
C PRO A 516 -15.70 11.32 -21.87
N LYS A 517 -15.33 11.25 -20.60
CA LYS A 517 -15.81 10.22 -19.70
C LYS A 517 -17.30 10.43 -19.47
#